data_AF-A0A0C3EXI4-F1
#
_entry.id   AF-A0A0C3EXI4-F1
#
_cell.length_a   1.000
_cell.length_b   1.000
_cell.length_c   1.000
_cell.angle_alpha   90.00
_cell.angle_beta   90.00
_cell.angle_gamma   90.00
#
_symmetry.space_group_name_H-M   'P 1'
#
loop_
_entity.id
_entity.type
_entity.pdbx_description
1 polymer ?
#
loop_
_entity_poly.entity_id
_entity_poly.type
_entity_poly.pdbx_seq_one_letter_code
_entity_poly.pdbx_strand_id
1 'polypeptide(L)'
;MQQKEEAMRRELELTKAQAQREQEMAVLKQKFQALRFRNQPKQAHPPTDQAPQPSESMTTETTLTSDFSVNKPAEAQAPWDIRTDIQNTGTFPDFIAEFKKNYLNDRWESEMCCELLAMTQGPESFWDYAIVVQAKNSLLLGVESHLTDDKLCHHLEAGMEDRLARKCDSEKLENVVLFKDWFEEVKLVDEALCADLAVFKTIAKNSREAGRRMSAARTCWICFVCSSMVFDQITMSSR
;
A
#
# COMPACT_ATOMS: atom_id res chain seq x y z
N MET A 1 -11.89 -59.57 8.01
CA MET A 1 -12.72 -59.00 9.10
C MET A 1 -12.00 -57.85 9.78
N GLN A 2 -10.86 -58.08 10.45
CA GLN A 2 -10.11 -57.05 11.19
C GLN A 2 -9.70 -55.81 10.37
N GLN A 3 -9.16 -55.98 9.16
CA GLN A 3 -8.80 -54.85 8.29
C GLN A 3 -10.01 -53.97 7.89
N LYS A 4 -11.20 -54.57 7.74
CA LYS A 4 -12.43 -53.83 7.41
C LYS A 4 -12.92 -53.00 8.60
N GLU A 5 -12.75 -53.53 9.82
CA GLU A 5 -13.07 -52.80 11.04
C GLU A 5 -12.13 -51.61 11.26
N GLU A 6 -10.83 -51.79 11.02
CA GLU A 6 -9.85 -50.70 11.11
C GLU A 6 -10.09 -49.60 10.07
N ALA A 7 -10.45 -49.97 8.83
CA ALA A 7 -10.83 -49.01 7.79
C ALA A 7 -12.06 -48.18 8.20
N MET A 8 -13.10 -48.83 8.73
CA MET A 8 -14.31 -48.16 9.21
C MET A 8 -14.02 -47.23 10.39
N ARG A 9 -13.13 -47.61 11.31
CA ARG A 9 -12.70 -46.73 12.41
C ARG A 9 -11.96 -45.49 11.90
N ARG A 10 -11.10 -45.62 10.88
CA ARG A 10 -10.39 -44.47 10.29
C ARG A 10 -11.33 -43.52 9.57
N GLU A 11 -12.32 -44.02 8.82
CA GLU A 11 -13.34 -43.16 8.21
C GLU A 11 -14.19 -42.44 9.26
N LEU A 12 -14.53 -43.12 10.35
CA LEU A 12 -15.26 -42.49 11.46
C LEU A 12 -14.44 -41.38 12.14
N GLU A 13 -13.15 -41.58 12.35
CA GLU A 13 -12.29 -40.54 12.93
C GLU A 13 -12.06 -39.37 11.95
N LEU A 14 -11.94 -39.64 10.65
CA LEU A 14 -11.86 -38.60 9.62
C LEU A 14 -13.12 -37.72 9.58
N THR A 15 -14.30 -38.34 9.63
CA THR A 15 -15.58 -37.62 9.63
C THR A 15 -15.78 -36.80 10.89
N LYS A 16 -15.39 -37.30 12.07
CA LYS A 16 -15.37 -36.51 13.31
C LYS A 16 -14.43 -35.31 13.23
N ALA A 17 -13.22 -35.50 12.71
CA ALA A 17 -12.25 -34.42 12.55
C ALA A 17 -12.75 -33.35 11.56
N GLN A 18 -13.43 -33.76 10.49
CA GLN A 18 -14.07 -32.84 9.55
C GLN A 18 -15.21 -32.06 10.21
N ALA A 19 -16.11 -32.73 10.93
CA ALA A 19 -17.20 -32.07 11.66
C ALA A 19 -16.67 -31.07 12.70
N GLN A 20 -15.57 -31.40 13.37
CA GLN A 20 -14.91 -30.48 14.32
C GLN A 20 -14.37 -29.23 13.61
N ARG A 21 -13.69 -29.38 12.46
CA ARG A 21 -13.21 -28.23 11.67
C ARG A 21 -14.35 -27.34 11.18
N GLU A 22 -15.46 -27.94 10.74
CA GLU A 22 -16.66 -27.20 10.32
C GLU A 22 -17.27 -26.43 11.50
N GLN A 23 -17.32 -27.02 12.69
CA GLN A 23 -17.77 -26.36 13.91
C GLN A 23 -16.86 -25.19 14.30
N GLU A 24 -15.54 -25.36 14.26
CA GLU A 24 -14.56 -24.30 14.54
C GLU A 24 -14.68 -23.14 13.54
N MET A 25 -14.87 -23.44 12.26
CA MET A 25 -15.13 -22.44 11.22
C MET A 25 -16.45 -21.69 11.45
N ALA A 26 -17.51 -22.37 11.89
CA ALA A 26 -18.78 -21.73 12.22
C ALA A 26 -18.64 -20.74 13.39
N VAL A 27 -17.89 -21.11 14.43
CA VAL A 27 -17.60 -20.22 15.57
C VAL A 27 -16.79 -19.00 15.12
N LEU A 28 -15.79 -19.18 14.24
CA LEU A 28 -15.02 -18.07 13.69
C LEU A 28 -15.89 -17.13 12.85
N LYS A 29 -16.75 -17.66 11.98
CA LYS A 29 -17.72 -16.85 11.21
C LYS A 29 -18.62 -16.01 12.12
N GLN A 30 -19.14 -16.61 13.19
CA GLN A 30 -19.98 -15.91 14.16
C GLN A 30 -19.21 -14.79 14.88
N LYS A 31 -17.96 -15.04 15.30
CA LYS A 31 -17.10 -14.02 15.90
C LYS A 31 -16.83 -12.87 14.94
N PHE A 32 -16.54 -13.16 13.67
CA PHE A 32 -16.28 -12.15 12.65
C PHE A 32 -17.52 -11.27 12.40
N GLN A 33 -18.70 -11.89 12.34
CA GLN A 33 -19.97 -11.17 12.22
C GLN A 33 -20.21 -10.25 13.42
N ALA A 34 -19.93 -10.69 14.64
CA ALA A 34 -20.08 -9.86 15.85
C ALA A 34 -19.13 -8.64 15.85
N LEU A 35 -17.89 -8.82 15.36
CA LEU A 35 -16.94 -7.71 15.24
C LEU A 35 -17.39 -6.68 14.19
N ARG A 36 -18.00 -7.13 13.09
CA ARG A 36 -18.55 -6.25 12.05
C ARG A 36 -19.62 -5.31 12.60
N PHE A 37 -20.49 -5.78 13.48
CA PHE A 37 -21.51 -4.94 14.12
C PHE A 37 -20.92 -3.95 15.14
N ARG A 38 -19.86 -4.33 15.85
CA ARG A 38 -19.21 -3.45 16.83
C ARG A 38 -18.48 -2.27 16.19
N ASN A 39 -17.95 -2.46 14.99
CA ASN A 39 -17.17 -1.46 14.27
C ASN A 39 -18.00 -0.62 13.28
N GLN A 40 -19.32 -0.73 13.26
CA GLN A 40 -20.11 0.25 12.52
C GLN A 40 -19.97 1.62 13.19
N PRO A 41 -19.48 2.65 12.47
CA PRO A 41 -19.44 4.00 13.00
C PRO A 41 -20.86 4.40 13.38
N LYS A 42 -21.06 4.78 14.65
CA LYS A 42 -22.32 5.38 15.10
C LYS A 42 -22.59 6.54 14.15
N GLN A 43 -23.64 6.44 13.33
CA GLN A 43 -24.01 7.50 12.42
C GLN A 43 -24.14 8.78 13.24
N ALA A 44 -23.27 9.75 12.95
CA ALA A 44 -23.34 11.06 13.57
C ALA A 44 -24.71 11.66 13.24
N HIS A 45 -25.40 12.13 14.28
CA HIS A 45 -26.66 12.84 14.12
C HIS A 45 -26.49 14.03 13.16
N PRO A 46 -27.54 14.37 12.38
CA PRO A 46 -27.48 15.50 11.46
C PRO A 46 -27.20 16.80 12.22
N PRO A 47 -26.38 17.71 11.67
CA PRO A 47 -26.10 18.99 12.30
C PRO A 47 -27.39 19.82 12.32
N THR A 48 -27.76 20.30 13.50
CA THR A 48 -28.80 21.33 13.63
C THR A 48 -28.24 22.64 13.07
N ASP A 49 -28.89 23.14 12.03
CA ASP A 49 -28.73 24.49 11.49
C ASP A 49 -28.77 25.54 12.60
N GLN A 50 -27.71 26.34 12.72
CA GLN A 50 -27.79 27.72 13.21
C GLN A 50 -26.61 28.54 12.68
N ALA A 51 -26.90 29.38 11.68
CA ALA A 51 -26.11 30.55 11.34
C ALA A 51 -26.19 31.57 12.49
N PRO A 52 -25.13 32.36 12.73
CA PRO A 52 -25.09 33.69 12.11
C PRO A 52 -23.69 34.16 11.66
N GLN A 53 -23.65 34.85 10.52
CA GLN A 53 -22.67 35.89 10.14
C GLN A 53 -22.94 37.19 10.95
N PRO A 54 -22.14 38.28 10.90
CA PRO A 54 -20.82 38.53 10.28
C PRO A 54 -19.83 39.26 11.25
N SER A 55 -18.55 39.40 10.89
CA SER A 55 -17.78 40.65 11.13
C SER A 55 -16.40 40.65 10.47
N GLU A 56 -16.10 41.82 9.92
CA GLU A 56 -14.91 42.28 9.23
C GLU A 56 -13.66 42.29 10.14
N SER A 57 -12.46 42.14 9.58
CA SER A 57 -11.39 43.17 9.70
C SER A 57 -10.05 42.76 9.08
N MET A 58 -9.45 43.80 8.48
CA MET A 58 -8.10 44.04 7.97
C MET A 58 -6.94 43.32 8.70
N THR A 59 -5.84 42.98 8.00
CA THR A 59 -4.63 43.85 7.92
C THR A 59 -3.44 43.21 7.17
N THR A 60 -2.83 44.08 6.33
CA THR A 60 -1.41 44.26 5.99
C THR A 60 -0.60 43.19 5.25
N GLU A 61 -0.29 43.53 4.00
CA GLU A 61 0.98 43.33 3.30
C GLU A 61 2.21 43.45 4.22
N THR A 62 3.20 42.60 4.00
CA THR A 62 4.60 42.88 4.35
C THR A 62 5.48 42.53 3.17
N THR A 63 5.75 43.55 2.37
CA THR A 63 6.78 43.59 1.33
C THR A 63 8.14 43.71 2.00
N LEU A 64 8.98 42.69 1.89
CA LEU A 64 10.41 42.74 2.20
C LEU A 64 11.20 42.77 0.90
N THR A 65 11.46 43.98 0.42
CA THR A 65 12.51 44.28 -0.55
C THR A 65 13.87 44.18 0.13
N SER A 66 14.63 43.13 -0.20
CA SER A 66 16.03 42.97 0.17
C SER A 66 16.89 43.31 -1.04
N ASP A 67 17.60 44.43 -0.95
CA ASP A 67 18.60 44.89 -1.91
C ASP A 67 19.87 44.03 -1.79
N PHE A 68 20.04 43.07 -2.70
CA PHE A 68 21.34 42.45 -2.98
C PHE A 68 21.85 42.94 -4.34
N SER A 69 22.58 44.06 -4.32
CA SER A 69 23.35 44.53 -5.45
C SER A 69 24.66 43.73 -5.52
N VAL A 70 24.64 42.63 -6.27
CA VAL A 70 25.83 41.87 -6.66
C VAL A 70 26.17 42.26 -8.09
N ASN A 71 27.37 42.81 -8.27
CA ASN A 71 27.95 43.16 -9.56
C ASN A 71 27.87 41.97 -10.53
N LYS A 72 27.02 42.11 -11.55
CA LYS A 72 26.80 41.15 -12.63
C LYS A 72 27.98 41.22 -13.60
N PRO A 73 28.87 40.20 -13.69
CA PRO A 73 29.87 40.15 -14.75
C PRO A 73 29.15 40.00 -16.10
N ALA A 74 29.77 40.55 -17.16
CA ALA A 74 29.26 40.54 -18.53
C ALA A 74 28.83 39.12 -18.95
N GLU A 75 27.53 38.89 -18.84
CA GLU A 75 26.85 37.66 -19.21
C GLU A 75 26.90 37.58 -20.73
N ALA A 76 27.71 36.65 -21.24
CA ALA A 76 27.68 36.27 -22.64
C ALA A 76 26.22 35.99 -23.00
N GLN A 77 25.66 36.79 -23.91
CA GLN A 77 24.31 36.66 -24.43
C GLN A 77 24.11 35.19 -24.83
N ALA A 78 23.37 34.44 -24.03
CA ALA A 78 23.17 33.02 -24.29
C ALA A 78 22.35 32.90 -25.59
N PRO A 79 22.83 32.20 -26.63
CA PRO A 79 22.18 32.16 -27.95
C PRO A 79 20.80 31.51 -28.02
N TRP A 80 20.19 31.12 -26.89
CA TRP A 80 18.86 30.53 -26.84
C TRP A 80 17.80 31.61 -26.58
N ASP A 81 17.48 32.44 -27.56
CA ASP A 81 16.28 33.29 -27.45
C ASP A 81 15.03 32.46 -27.73
N ILE A 82 14.58 31.70 -26.72
CA ILE A 82 13.41 30.78 -26.72
C ILE A 82 12.15 31.44 -27.30
N ARG A 83 12.09 32.77 -27.28
CA ARG A 83 10.95 33.56 -27.71
C ARG A 83 10.73 33.56 -29.22
N THR A 84 11.75 33.26 -30.02
CA THR A 84 11.66 33.35 -31.50
C THR A 84 11.24 32.05 -32.16
N ASP A 85 11.54 30.89 -31.57
CA ASP A 85 11.16 29.59 -32.16
C ASP A 85 9.66 29.30 -31.98
N ILE A 86 9.06 29.73 -30.86
CA ILE A 86 7.64 29.50 -30.53
C ILE A 86 6.68 30.19 -31.52
N GLN A 87 7.13 31.25 -32.21
CA GLN A 87 6.27 32.00 -33.14
C GLN A 87 6.09 31.34 -34.51
N ASN A 88 6.86 30.29 -34.84
CA ASN A 88 6.82 29.64 -36.15
C ASN A 88 6.06 28.31 -36.19
N THR A 89 5.66 27.73 -35.05
CA THR A 89 4.85 26.51 -34.99
C THR A 89 3.37 26.84 -34.97
N GLY A 90 2.67 26.66 -36.09
CA GLY A 90 1.27 27.07 -36.27
C GLY A 90 0.24 26.27 -35.48
N THR A 91 0.60 25.11 -34.90
CA THR A 91 -0.30 24.27 -34.10
C THR A 91 0.38 23.69 -32.86
N PHE A 92 -0.41 23.37 -31.82
CA PHE A 92 0.10 22.77 -30.58
C PHE A 92 0.84 21.42 -30.79
N PRO A 93 0.38 20.51 -31.67
CA PRO A 93 1.15 19.31 -32.02
C PRO A 93 2.54 19.61 -32.59
N ASP A 94 2.66 20.62 -33.46
CA ASP A 94 3.95 21.02 -34.04
C ASP A 94 4.88 21.60 -32.96
N PHE A 95 4.33 22.40 -32.04
CA PHE A 95 5.07 22.90 -30.88
C PHE A 95 5.59 21.77 -30.00
N ILE A 96 4.77 20.76 -29.69
CA ILE A 96 5.19 19.62 -28.88
C ILE A 96 6.26 18.80 -29.60
N ALA A 97 6.17 18.65 -30.92
CA ALA A 97 7.19 17.96 -31.71
C ALA A 97 8.54 18.71 -31.69
N GLU A 98 8.54 20.02 -31.89
CA GLU A 98 9.77 20.83 -31.79
C GLU A 98 10.31 20.88 -30.36
N PHE A 99 9.46 21.00 -29.35
CA PHE A 99 9.86 20.96 -27.96
C PHE A 99 10.56 19.64 -27.61
N LYS A 100 9.95 18.51 -27.98
CA LYS A 100 10.56 17.19 -27.80
C LYS A 100 11.91 17.10 -28.52
N LYS A 101 12.02 17.61 -29.74
CA LYS A 101 13.24 17.58 -30.54
C LYS A 101 14.37 18.45 -29.98
N ASN A 102 14.06 19.62 -29.43
CA ASN A 102 15.08 20.59 -28.99
C ASN A 102 15.50 20.40 -27.52
N TYR A 103 14.62 19.87 -26.68
CA TYR A 103 14.84 19.80 -25.23
C TYR A 103 15.00 18.38 -24.68
N LEU A 104 14.62 17.35 -25.43
CA LEU A 104 14.84 15.96 -25.01
C LEU A 104 16.00 15.36 -25.80
N ASN A 105 16.77 14.51 -25.13
CA ASN A 105 17.85 13.74 -25.76
C ASN A 105 17.28 12.87 -26.89
N ASP A 106 18.00 12.67 -28.01
CA ASP A 106 17.58 11.80 -29.12
C ASP A 106 17.11 10.39 -28.69
N ARG A 107 17.55 9.91 -27.52
CA ARG A 107 17.20 8.60 -26.95
C ARG A 107 16.14 8.64 -25.85
N TRP A 108 15.52 9.78 -25.59
CA TRP A 108 14.59 9.98 -24.48
C TRP A 108 13.42 8.98 -24.51
N GLU A 109 12.88 8.69 -25.69
CA GLU A 109 11.77 7.75 -25.85
C GLU A 109 12.20 6.33 -25.46
N SER A 110 13.35 5.90 -25.95
CA SER A 110 13.89 4.57 -25.66
C SER A 110 14.24 4.44 -24.17
N GLU A 111 14.83 5.47 -23.56
CA GLU A 111 15.14 5.50 -22.13
C GLU A 111 13.86 5.42 -21.30
N MET A 112 12.85 6.23 -21.64
CA MET A 112 11.56 6.21 -20.95
C MET A 112 10.82 4.88 -21.09
N CYS A 113 10.85 4.27 -22.27
CA CYS A 113 10.26 2.95 -22.52
C CYS A 113 10.99 1.86 -21.71
N CYS A 114 12.33 1.89 -21.68
CA CYS A 114 13.11 0.97 -20.85
C CYS A 114 12.80 1.14 -19.36
N GLU A 115 12.72 2.38 -18.88
CA GLU A 115 12.33 2.65 -17.50
C GLU A 115 10.93 2.14 -17.19
N LEU A 116 9.95 2.43 -18.05
CA LEU A 116 8.57 1.97 -17.90
C LEU A 116 8.52 0.44 -17.81
N LEU A 117 9.13 -0.26 -18.77
CA LEU A 117 9.13 -1.72 -18.82
C LEU A 117 9.91 -2.38 -17.67
N ALA A 118 10.85 -1.67 -17.05
CA ALA A 118 11.58 -2.14 -15.88
C ALA A 118 10.85 -1.92 -14.55
N MET A 119 9.71 -1.21 -14.55
CA MET A 119 8.97 -0.95 -13.32
C MET A 119 8.29 -2.21 -12.78
N THR A 120 8.45 -2.44 -11.49
CA THR A 120 7.78 -3.50 -10.71
C THR A 120 7.19 -2.89 -9.44
N GLN A 121 6.13 -3.47 -8.91
CA GLN A 121 5.40 -2.96 -7.73
C GLN A 121 6.29 -2.74 -6.50
N GLY A 122 7.23 -3.65 -6.23
CA GLY A 122 8.07 -3.55 -5.04
C GLY A 122 7.26 -3.66 -3.73
N PRO A 123 7.59 -2.89 -2.68
CA PRO A 123 6.91 -2.96 -1.38
C PRO A 123 5.68 -2.04 -1.26
N GLU A 124 5.38 -1.25 -2.29
CA GLU A 124 4.29 -0.27 -2.29
C GLU A 124 2.95 -0.92 -2.62
N SER A 125 1.85 -0.19 -2.41
CA SER A 125 0.52 -0.66 -2.80
C SER A 125 0.44 -0.81 -4.33
N PHE A 126 -0.44 -1.68 -4.80
CA PHE A 126 -0.67 -1.82 -6.24
C PHE A 126 -1.12 -0.49 -6.87
N TRP A 127 -1.94 0.26 -6.13
CA TRP A 127 -2.47 1.55 -6.57
C TRP A 127 -1.37 2.58 -6.83
N ASP A 128 -0.44 2.74 -5.88
CA ASP A 128 0.66 3.70 -6.02
C ASP A 128 1.57 3.32 -7.19
N TYR A 129 1.94 2.04 -7.30
CA TYR A 129 2.69 1.49 -8.42
C TYR A 129 2.01 1.80 -9.75
N ALA A 130 0.73 1.46 -9.89
CA ALA A 130 0.03 1.62 -11.15
C ALA A 130 -0.18 3.08 -11.56
N ILE A 131 -0.37 4.00 -10.61
CA ILE A 131 -0.41 5.44 -10.90
C ILE A 131 0.91 5.89 -11.52
N VAL A 132 2.05 5.48 -10.95
CA VAL A 132 3.36 5.89 -11.46
C VAL A 132 3.60 5.31 -12.86
N VAL A 133 3.20 4.05 -13.10
CA VAL A 133 3.26 3.43 -14.44
C VAL A 133 2.38 4.18 -15.44
N GLN A 134 1.12 4.48 -15.09
CA GLN A 134 0.20 5.25 -15.94
C GLN A 134 0.72 6.66 -16.24
N ALA A 135 1.29 7.33 -15.23
CA ALA A 135 1.88 8.66 -15.39
C ALA A 135 3.06 8.63 -16.35
N LYS A 136 3.95 7.63 -16.25
CA LYS A 136 5.06 7.46 -17.20
C LYS A 136 4.57 7.08 -18.61
N ASN A 137 3.59 6.18 -18.73
CA ASN A 137 3.00 5.83 -20.03
C ASN A 137 2.36 7.06 -20.71
N SER A 138 1.75 7.95 -19.92
CA SER A 138 1.16 9.20 -20.44
C SER A 138 2.19 10.16 -21.04
N LEU A 139 3.47 10.11 -20.62
CA LEU A 139 4.54 10.89 -21.25
C LEU A 139 4.87 10.42 -22.67
N LEU A 140 4.52 9.18 -23.00
CA LEU A 140 4.71 8.57 -24.31
C LEU A 140 3.52 8.81 -25.26
N LEU A 141 2.49 9.56 -24.83
CA LEU A 141 1.35 9.87 -25.69
C LEU A 141 1.77 10.53 -27.01
N GLY A 142 1.20 10.02 -28.10
CA GLY A 142 1.50 10.45 -29.47
C GLY A 142 2.78 9.85 -30.05
N VAL A 143 3.40 8.86 -29.39
CA VAL A 143 4.58 8.16 -29.87
C VAL A 143 4.31 6.65 -29.97
N GLU A 144 5.04 5.94 -30.84
CA GLU A 144 4.82 4.51 -31.10
C GLU A 144 5.07 3.63 -29.86
N SER A 145 5.93 4.09 -28.94
CA SER A 145 6.19 3.39 -27.67
C SER A 145 5.07 3.48 -26.63
N HIS A 146 3.99 4.24 -26.90
CA HIS A 146 2.84 4.31 -25.99
C HIS A 146 2.14 2.94 -25.84
N LEU A 147 1.97 2.48 -24.61
CA LEU A 147 1.25 1.25 -24.33
C LEU A 147 -0.27 1.50 -24.42
N THR A 148 -0.94 0.71 -25.26
CA THR A 148 -2.42 0.63 -25.27
C THR A 148 -2.91 0.01 -23.96
N ASP A 149 -4.17 0.25 -23.60
CA ASP A 149 -4.77 -0.25 -22.37
C ASP A 149 -4.55 -1.77 -22.15
N ASP A 150 -4.67 -2.60 -23.20
CA ASP A 150 -4.39 -4.04 -23.13
C ASP A 150 -2.92 -4.35 -22.81
N LYS A 151 -1.98 -3.65 -23.45
CA LYS A 151 -0.54 -3.83 -23.20
C LYS A 151 -0.16 -3.33 -21.81
N LEU A 152 -0.78 -2.23 -21.38
CA LEU A 152 -0.59 -1.65 -20.07
C LEU A 152 -1.12 -2.58 -18.97
N CYS A 153 -2.29 -3.20 -19.20
CA CYS A 153 -2.85 -4.25 -18.36
C CYS A 153 -1.84 -5.38 -18.16
N HIS A 154 -1.36 -5.98 -19.25
CA HIS A 154 -0.37 -7.06 -19.19
C HIS A 154 0.95 -6.64 -18.55
N HIS A 155 1.37 -5.39 -18.74
CA HIS A 155 2.57 -4.88 -18.09
C HIS A 155 2.39 -4.75 -16.57
N LEU A 156 1.25 -4.20 -16.11
CA LEU A 156 0.90 -4.16 -14.70
C LEU A 156 0.75 -5.56 -14.10
N GLU A 157 0.20 -6.52 -14.86
CA GLU A 157 0.12 -7.93 -14.47
C GLU A 157 1.49 -8.58 -14.32
N ALA A 158 2.43 -8.28 -15.21
CA ALA A 158 3.78 -8.81 -15.13
C ALA A 158 4.61 -8.18 -13.99
N GLY A 159 4.31 -6.93 -13.63
CA GLY A 159 5.05 -6.17 -12.62
C GLY A 159 4.48 -6.24 -11.19
N MET A 160 3.30 -6.82 -10.99
CA MET A 160 2.67 -6.93 -9.67
C MET A 160 3.33 -7.99 -8.77
N GLU A 161 3.13 -7.89 -7.46
CA GLU A 161 3.63 -8.87 -6.49
C GLU A 161 3.01 -10.27 -6.73
N ASP A 162 3.82 -11.33 -6.70
CA ASP A 162 3.39 -12.74 -6.86
C ASP A 162 2.18 -13.15 -6.00
N ARG A 163 2.02 -12.52 -4.83
CA ARG A 163 0.90 -12.82 -3.93
C ARG A 163 -0.40 -12.18 -4.42
N LEU A 164 -0.33 -10.97 -4.96
CA LEU A 164 -1.46 -10.30 -5.61
C LEU A 164 -1.83 -11.05 -6.90
N ALA A 165 -0.85 -11.38 -7.74
CA ALA A 165 -1.06 -12.12 -8.99
C ALA A 165 -1.85 -13.42 -8.78
N ARG A 166 -1.40 -14.29 -7.85
CA ARG A 166 -2.10 -15.54 -7.52
C ARG A 166 -3.52 -15.32 -7.00
N LYS A 167 -3.77 -14.19 -6.35
CA LYS A 167 -5.09 -13.85 -5.82
C LYS A 167 -6.01 -13.39 -6.94
N CYS A 168 -5.52 -12.56 -7.85
CA CYS A 168 -6.22 -12.17 -9.08
C CYS A 168 -6.56 -13.39 -9.96
N ASP A 169 -5.64 -14.34 -10.12
CA ASP A 169 -5.88 -15.61 -10.83
C ASP A 169 -7.02 -16.41 -10.19
N SER A 170 -7.04 -16.44 -8.86
CA SER A 170 -8.08 -17.15 -8.10
C SER A 170 -9.47 -16.53 -8.25
N GLU A 171 -9.52 -15.22 -8.49
CA GLU A 171 -10.75 -14.44 -8.71
C GLU A 171 -11.15 -14.37 -10.19
N LYS A 172 -10.33 -14.94 -11.08
CA LYS A 172 -10.57 -15.03 -12.54
C LYS A 172 -10.75 -13.67 -13.20
N LEU A 173 -9.92 -12.70 -12.80
CA LEU A 173 -9.91 -11.35 -13.37
C LEU A 173 -9.52 -11.33 -14.85
N GLU A 174 -8.99 -12.44 -15.40
CA GLU A 174 -8.74 -12.67 -16.83
C GLU A 174 -9.97 -12.46 -17.73
N ASN A 175 -11.18 -12.53 -17.17
CA ASN A 175 -12.42 -12.39 -17.93
C ASN A 175 -12.88 -10.92 -18.06
N VAL A 176 -12.23 -9.98 -17.39
CA VAL A 176 -12.62 -8.56 -17.40
C VAL A 176 -12.01 -7.88 -18.60
N VAL A 177 -12.85 -7.57 -19.60
CA VAL A 177 -12.40 -7.03 -20.90
C VAL A 177 -12.00 -5.56 -20.81
N LEU A 178 -12.62 -4.79 -19.93
CA LEU A 178 -12.37 -3.35 -19.82
C LEU A 178 -11.27 -3.07 -18.80
N PHE A 179 -10.21 -2.39 -19.25
CA PHE A 179 -9.08 -2.01 -18.41
C PHE A 179 -9.49 -1.33 -17.10
N LYS A 180 -10.45 -0.40 -17.17
CA LYS A 180 -10.91 0.33 -15.98
C LYS A 180 -11.58 -0.59 -14.95
N ASP A 181 -12.38 -1.55 -15.42
CA ASP A 181 -13.08 -2.49 -14.54
C ASP A 181 -12.06 -3.47 -13.93
N TRP A 182 -11.14 -3.97 -14.75
CA TRP A 182 -10.04 -4.82 -14.29
C TRP A 182 -9.20 -4.11 -13.23
N PHE A 183 -8.88 -2.84 -13.45
CA PHE A 183 -8.05 -2.03 -12.57
C PHE A 183 -8.69 -1.82 -11.19
N GLU A 184 -9.98 -1.52 -11.13
CA GLU A 184 -10.70 -1.37 -9.86
C GLU A 184 -10.84 -2.72 -9.13
N GLU A 185 -11.06 -3.83 -9.84
CA GLU A 185 -11.11 -5.16 -9.21
C GLU A 185 -9.75 -5.55 -8.61
N VAL A 186 -8.64 -5.38 -9.33
CA VAL A 186 -7.29 -5.64 -8.79
C VAL A 186 -7.00 -4.78 -7.56
N LYS A 187 -7.42 -3.52 -7.58
CA LYS A 187 -7.30 -2.63 -6.41
C LYS A 187 -8.06 -3.16 -5.19
N LEU A 188 -9.30 -3.61 -5.36
CA LEU A 188 -10.09 -4.20 -4.27
C LEU A 188 -9.42 -5.46 -3.70
N VAL A 189 -8.81 -6.28 -4.57
CA VAL A 189 -8.04 -7.46 -4.16
C VAL A 189 -6.81 -7.06 -3.34
N ASP A 190 -6.05 -6.06 -3.80
CA ASP A 190 -4.86 -5.56 -3.08
C ASP A 190 -5.22 -4.98 -1.71
N GLU A 191 -6.29 -4.17 -1.63
CA GLU A 191 -6.79 -3.62 -0.37
C GLU A 191 -7.17 -4.72 0.63
N ALA A 192 -7.84 -5.79 0.15
CA ALA A 192 -8.17 -6.95 0.98
C ALA A 192 -6.91 -7.69 1.47
N LEU A 193 -5.90 -7.90 0.61
CA LEU A 193 -4.64 -8.53 0.98
C LEU A 193 -3.83 -7.70 1.98
N CYS A 194 -3.84 -6.38 1.82
CA CYS A 194 -3.22 -5.42 2.73
C CYS A 194 -3.90 -5.44 4.10
N ALA A 195 -5.23 -5.48 4.15
CA ALA A 195 -6.00 -5.59 5.39
C ALA A 195 -5.68 -6.90 6.13
N ASP A 196 -5.64 -8.03 5.42
CA ASP A 196 -5.28 -9.33 5.98
C ASP A 196 -3.85 -9.31 6.56
N LEU A 197 -2.88 -8.75 5.83
CA LEU A 197 -1.51 -8.60 6.33
C LEU A 197 -1.43 -7.76 7.60
N ALA A 198 -2.19 -6.67 7.68
CA ALA A 198 -2.23 -5.82 8.86
C ALA A 198 -2.75 -6.58 10.09
N VAL A 199 -3.78 -7.43 9.89
CA VAL A 199 -4.31 -8.31 10.94
C VAL A 199 -3.26 -9.34 11.38
N PHE A 200 -2.61 -10.03 10.44
CA PHE A 200 -1.56 -11.00 10.76
C PHE A 200 -0.38 -10.37 11.49
N LYS A 201 0.09 -9.19 11.05
CA LYS A 201 1.15 -8.42 11.73
C LYS A 201 0.75 -8.09 13.17
N THR A 202 -0.51 -7.69 13.40
CA THR A 202 -1.03 -7.39 14.73
C THR A 202 -1.07 -8.62 15.62
N ILE A 203 -1.57 -9.75 15.12
CA ILE A 203 -1.61 -11.03 15.86
C ILE A 203 -0.19 -11.49 16.23
N ALA A 204 0.75 -11.43 15.28
CA ALA A 204 2.14 -11.81 15.49
C ALA A 204 2.81 -10.92 16.55
N LYS A 205 2.58 -9.59 16.49
CA LYS A 205 3.07 -8.64 17.49
C LYS A 205 2.52 -8.95 18.88
N ASN A 206 1.22 -9.14 19.01
CA ASN A 206 0.56 -9.45 20.28
C ASN A 206 1.06 -10.78 20.86
N SER A 207 1.28 -11.79 20.02
CA SER A 207 1.83 -13.09 20.44
C SER A 207 3.26 -12.96 20.98
N ARG A 208 4.12 -12.18 20.31
CA ARG A 208 5.47 -11.88 20.78
C ARG A 208 5.45 -11.11 22.11
N GLU A 209 4.52 -10.18 22.28
CA GLU A 209 4.36 -9.44 23.54
C GLU A 209 3.85 -10.33 24.69
N ALA A 210 2.88 -11.21 24.42
CA ALA A 210 2.40 -12.18 25.40
C ALA A 210 3.53 -13.12 25.86
N GLY A 211 4.34 -13.63 24.93
CA GLY A 211 5.51 -14.44 25.24
C GLY A 211 6.55 -13.70 26.09
N ARG A 212 6.80 -12.42 25.81
CA ARG A 212 7.68 -11.57 26.64
C ARG A 212 7.15 -11.39 28.05
N ARG A 213 5.84 -11.15 28.22
CA ARG A 213 5.21 -11.02 29.54
C ARG A 213 5.31 -12.31 30.35
N MET A 214 5.05 -13.46 29.73
CA MET A 214 5.20 -14.77 30.38
C MET A 214 6.65 -15.05 30.80
N SER A 215 7.61 -14.68 29.95
CA SER A 215 9.04 -14.86 30.25
C SER A 215 9.50 -13.95 31.39
N ALA A 216 9.08 -12.68 31.38
CA ALA A 216 9.35 -11.72 32.45
C ALA A 216 8.76 -12.16 33.81
N ALA A 217 7.54 -12.70 33.81
CA ALA A 217 6.91 -13.23 35.01
C ALA A 217 7.68 -14.43 35.59
N ARG A 218 8.21 -15.32 34.73
CA ARG A 218 9.03 -16.46 35.15
C ARG A 218 10.36 -16.02 35.76
N THR A 219 11.06 -15.06 35.16
CA THR A 219 12.31 -14.52 35.73
C THR A 219 12.08 -13.80 37.04
N CYS A 220 10.94 -13.11 37.21
CA CYS A 220 10.58 -12.45 38.47
C CYS A 220 10.31 -13.47 39.60
N TRP A 221 9.60 -14.57 39.29
CA TRP A 221 9.36 -15.65 40.25
C TRP A 221 10.66 -16.31 40.74
N ILE A 222 11.61 -16.56 39.84
CA ILE A 222 12.92 -17.13 40.20
C ILE A 222 13.68 -16.17 41.13
N CYS A 223 13.69 -14.87 40.85
CA CYS A 223 14.33 -13.88 41.72
C CYS A 223 13.64 -13.74 43.09
N PHE A 224 12.31 -13.86 43.14
CA PHE A 224 11.54 -13.80 44.38
C PHE A 224 11.82 -15.01 45.28
N VAL A 225 11.80 -16.22 44.72
CA VAL A 225 12.10 -17.45 45.47
C VAL A 225 13.56 -17.47 45.98
N CYS A 226 14.53 -17.08 45.15
CA CYS A 226 15.93 -17.01 45.58
C CYS A 226 16.15 -15.97 46.68
N SER A 227 15.51 -14.80 46.61
CA SER A 227 15.65 -13.76 47.65
C SER A 227 15.01 -14.18 48.98
N SER A 228 13.86 -14.87 48.95
CA SER A 228 13.20 -15.33 50.17
C SER A 228 14.01 -16.43 50.87
N MET A 229 14.66 -17.31 50.11
CA MET A 229 15.46 -18.41 50.67
C MET A 229 16.78 -17.95 51.30
N VAL A 230 17.36 -16.85 50.80
CA VAL A 230 18.56 -16.22 51.40
C VAL A 230 18.19 -15.47 52.70
N PHE A 231 17.01 -14.87 52.78
CA PHE A 231 16.57 -14.12 53.96
C PHE A 231 16.31 -15.02 55.18
N ASP A 232 15.81 -16.25 54.96
CA ASP A 232 15.57 -17.22 56.04
C ASP A 232 16.87 -17.84 56.60
N GLN A 233 17.95 -17.93 55.81
CA GLN A 233 19.24 -18.39 56.34
C GLN A 233 19.91 -17.35 57.25
N ILE A 234 19.76 -16.06 56.97
CA ILE A 234 20.39 -15.00 57.77
C ILE A 234 19.71 -14.87 59.14
N THR A 235 18.40 -15.11 59.24
CA THR A 235 17.68 -15.03 60.52
C THR A 235 17.94 -16.21 61.45
N MET A 236 18.30 -17.39 60.93
CA MET A 236 18.63 -18.55 61.78
C MET A 236 20.06 -18.52 62.35
N SER A 237 20.98 -17.73 61.79
CA SER A 237 22.37 -17.67 62.27
C SER A 237 22.62 -16.61 63.35
N SER A 238 21.60 -15.87 63.79
CA SER A 238 21.71 -14.80 64.80
C SER A 238 21.07 -15.13 66.15
N ARG A 239 20.78 -16.41 66.42
CA ARG A 239 20.43 -16.95 67.75
C ARG A 239 21.53 -17.88 68.23
#